data_AF-A0A645HE76-F1
#
_entry.id   AF-A0A645HE76-F1
#
_cell.length_a   1.000
_cell.length_b   1.000
_cell.length_c   1.000
_cell.angle_alpha   90.00
_cell.angle_beta   90.00
_cell.angle_gamma   90.00
#
_symmetry.space_group_name_H-M   'P 1'
#
loop_
_entity.id
_entity.type
_entity.pdbx_description
1 polymer ?
#
loop_
_entity_poly.entity_id
_entity_poly.type
_entity_poly.pdbx_seq_one_letter_code
_entity_poly.pdbx_strand_id
1 'polypeptide(L)'
;MDIIAKTRKLQSAHPDLGLVIIDYLGLVQLTQTNSRNPDSRQEEVRKISLALKAMAKDLKLPVVIVSQLSRDVEKRDAKKPMLSDLRDSGSIEQDADVVMLLYREDYYSDQKKKEIGNKKPSQLSSSDRFELVRQQKEKEAGDTLPGNASYVEVNVAKNRNGATGKVPLFFYKDFGRFDSPSKAWVDAMREVEDSAAAD
;
A
#
# COMPACT_ATOMS: atom_id res chain seq x y z
N MET A 1 -1.66 13.25 23.98
CA MET A 1 -0.93 12.83 22.76
C MET A 1 -0.16 14.02 22.22
N ASP A 2 1.18 13.94 22.24
CA ASP A 2 2.07 15.08 21.93
C ASP A 2 1.88 15.61 20.49
N ILE A 3 1.63 14.72 19.52
CA ILE A 3 1.39 15.07 18.11
C ILE A 3 0.25 16.09 17.97
N ILE A 4 -0.86 15.91 18.70
CA ILE A 4 -2.02 16.82 18.61
C ILE A 4 -1.67 18.21 19.13
N ALA A 5 -0.97 18.28 20.26
CA ALA A 5 -0.55 19.55 20.87
C ALA A 5 0.42 20.31 19.95
N LYS A 6 1.40 19.60 19.38
CA LYS A 6 2.36 20.16 18.42
C LYS A 6 1.67 20.65 17.14
N THR A 7 0.74 19.87 16.59
CA THR A 7 0.01 20.25 15.38
C THR A 7 -0.86 21.48 15.59
N ARG A 8 -1.56 21.58 16.74
CA ARG A 8 -2.33 22.78 17.10
C ARG A 8 -1.45 24.02 17.20
N LYS A 9 -0.32 23.90 17.89
CA LYS A 9 0.66 25.00 18.02
C LYS A 9 1.20 25.43 16.65
N LEU A 10 1.52 24.47 15.78
CA LEU A 10 1.98 24.74 14.42
C LEU A 10 0.91 25.45 13.59
N GLN A 11 -0.34 25.01 13.62
CA GLN A 11 -1.44 25.68 12.90
C GLN A 11 -1.67 27.11 13.39
N SER A 12 -1.53 27.37 14.70
CA SER A 12 -1.63 28.74 15.22
C SER A 12 -0.50 29.64 14.75
N ALA A 13 0.71 29.11 14.56
CA ALA A 13 1.86 29.86 14.05
C ALA A 13 1.87 29.98 12.52
N HIS A 14 1.29 28.99 11.83
CA HIS A 14 1.24 28.86 10.37
C HIS A 14 -0.20 28.57 9.93
N PRO A 15 -1.03 29.61 9.73
CA PRO A 15 -2.42 29.45 9.31
C PRO A 15 -2.60 28.75 7.95
N ASP A 16 -1.53 28.67 7.16
CA ASP A 16 -1.42 28.02 5.86
C ASP A 16 -1.01 26.54 5.93
N LEU A 17 -0.84 25.97 7.13
CA LEU A 17 -0.60 24.54 7.30
C LEU A 17 -1.69 23.73 6.59
N GLY A 18 -1.32 22.95 5.57
CA GLY A 18 -2.28 22.28 4.68
C GLY A 18 -2.32 20.75 4.77
N LEU A 19 -1.37 20.10 5.46
CA LEU A 19 -1.25 18.64 5.51
C LEU A 19 -0.45 18.21 6.74
N VAL A 20 -0.86 17.09 7.34
CA VAL A 20 -0.08 16.37 8.37
C VAL A 20 0.24 14.98 7.87
N ILE A 21 1.51 14.58 7.92
CA ILE A 21 1.96 13.22 7.58
C ILE A 21 2.55 12.57 8.84
N ILE A 22 2.17 11.32 9.10
CA ILE A 22 2.67 10.52 10.23
C ILE A 22 3.29 9.23 9.68
N ASP A 23 4.61 9.12 9.82
CA ASP A 23 5.39 7.94 9.48
C ASP A 23 6.02 7.35 10.75
N TYR A 24 5.50 6.26 11.33
CA TYR A 24 4.31 5.49 10.98
C TYR A 24 3.49 5.19 12.25
N LEU A 25 2.24 4.74 12.08
CA LEU A 25 1.28 4.52 13.17
C LEU A 25 1.82 3.65 14.32
N GLY A 26 2.69 2.69 14.00
CA GLY A 26 3.28 1.76 14.96
C GLY A 26 4.11 2.43 16.06
N LEU A 27 4.66 3.62 15.81
CA LEU A 27 5.47 4.38 16.76
C LEU A 27 4.65 5.40 17.58
N VAL A 28 3.38 5.57 17.24
CA VAL A 28 2.50 6.50 17.91
C VAL A 28 2.04 5.90 19.23
N GLN A 29 2.28 6.63 20.32
CA GLN A 29 1.96 6.22 21.69
C GLN A 29 0.95 7.17 22.32
N LEU A 30 0.01 6.62 23.08
CA LEU A 30 -0.77 7.39 24.02
C LEU A 30 0.04 7.54 25.30
N THR A 31 0.14 8.78 25.81
CA THR A 31 0.97 9.19 26.96
C THR A 31 0.68 8.46 28.30
N GLN A 32 -0.14 7.40 28.32
CA GLN A 32 -0.61 6.74 29.53
C GLN A 32 -0.62 5.19 29.50
N THR A 33 -0.10 4.53 28.46
CA THR A 33 -0.16 3.05 28.40
C THR A 33 1.23 2.42 28.43
N ASN A 34 1.74 2.18 29.64
CA ASN A 34 2.91 1.29 29.89
C ASN A 34 2.56 -0.21 29.75
N SER A 35 1.45 -0.55 29.09
CA SER A 35 0.98 -1.94 29.03
C SER A 35 1.58 -2.65 27.81
N ARG A 36 2.44 -3.64 28.05
CA ARG A 36 3.05 -4.51 27.03
C ARG A 36 2.09 -5.58 26.47
N ASN A 37 0.78 -5.48 26.73
CA ASN A 37 -0.17 -6.54 26.39
C ASN A 37 -0.66 -6.39 24.92
N PRO A 38 -0.60 -7.42 24.06
CA PRO A 38 -1.03 -7.33 22.66
C PRO A 38 -2.48 -6.87 22.46
N ASP A 39 -3.41 -7.35 23.30
CA ASP A 39 -4.81 -6.89 23.28
C ASP A 39 -4.92 -5.39 23.58
N SER A 40 -4.04 -4.88 24.44
CA SER A 40 -3.96 -3.44 24.74
C SER A 40 -3.45 -2.63 23.55
N ARG A 41 -2.68 -3.22 22.64
CA ARG A 41 -2.17 -2.53 21.46
C ARG A 41 -3.25 -2.31 20.42
N GLN A 42 -4.12 -3.30 20.16
CA GLN A 42 -5.24 -3.12 19.22
C GLN A 42 -6.19 -2.02 19.72
N GLU A 43 -6.49 -2.00 21.02
CA GLU A 43 -7.31 -0.95 21.63
C GLU A 43 -6.60 0.42 21.59
N GLU A 44 -5.29 0.46 21.80
CA GLU A 44 -4.49 1.69 21.69
C GLU A 44 -4.53 2.23 20.26
N VAL A 45 -4.33 1.38 19.25
CA VAL A 45 -4.39 1.76 17.84
C VAL A 45 -5.77 2.33 17.49
N ARG A 46 -6.85 1.75 18.01
CA ARG A 46 -8.21 2.30 17.88
C ARG A 46 -8.35 3.69 18.53
N LYS A 47 -7.82 3.87 19.73
CA LYS A 47 -7.85 5.17 20.41
C LYS A 47 -7.04 6.22 19.63
N ILE A 48 -5.90 5.81 19.05
CA ILE A 48 -5.06 6.65 18.21
C ILE A 48 -5.80 7.04 16.92
N SER A 49 -6.40 6.10 16.19
CA SER A 49 -7.11 6.39 14.93
C SER A 49 -8.26 7.37 15.15
N LEU A 50 -9.06 7.17 16.22
CA LEU A 50 -10.12 8.11 16.61
C LEU A 50 -9.58 9.49 16.98
N ALA A 51 -8.50 9.56 17.76
CA ALA A 51 -7.92 10.84 18.16
C ALA A 51 -7.35 11.62 16.96
N LEU A 52 -6.73 10.94 16.01
CA LEU A 52 -6.21 11.54 14.78
C LEU A 52 -7.36 11.98 13.85
N LYS A 53 -8.44 11.20 13.76
CA LYS A 53 -9.65 11.58 13.02
C LYS A 53 -10.33 12.81 13.62
N ALA A 54 -10.42 12.88 14.95
CA ALA A 54 -10.92 14.06 15.65
C ALA A 54 -10.04 15.28 15.39
N MET A 55 -8.71 15.12 15.50
CA MET A 55 -7.75 16.18 15.16
C MET A 55 -7.92 16.68 13.72
N ALA A 56 -8.03 15.79 12.74
CA ALA A 56 -8.24 16.14 11.34
C ALA A 56 -9.50 17.01 11.15
N LYS A 57 -10.60 16.64 11.81
CA LYS A 57 -11.86 17.40 11.77
C LYS A 57 -11.76 18.75 12.47
N ASP A 58 -11.17 18.80 13.66
CA ASP A 58 -11.03 20.01 14.46
C ASP A 58 -10.16 21.05 13.76
N LEU A 59 -9.01 20.61 13.23
CA LEU A 59 -8.07 21.48 12.55
C LEU A 59 -8.45 21.72 11.09
N LYS A 60 -9.43 20.98 10.55
CA LYS A 60 -9.82 20.97 9.14
C LYS A 60 -8.64 20.69 8.20
N LEU A 61 -7.77 19.75 8.62
CA LEU A 61 -6.57 19.37 7.87
C LEU A 61 -6.63 17.89 7.46
N PRO A 62 -6.22 17.57 6.22
CA PRO A 62 -5.91 16.20 5.84
C PRO A 62 -4.79 15.64 6.72
N VAL A 63 -4.97 14.40 7.17
CA VAL A 63 -3.96 13.65 7.93
C VAL A 63 -3.68 12.35 7.18
N VAL A 64 -2.45 12.18 6.71
CA VAL A 64 -1.96 10.96 6.06
C VAL A 64 -1.12 10.18 7.06
N ILE A 65 -1.38 8.88 7.16
CA ILE A 65 -0.71 8.01 8.12
C ILE A 65 -0.21 6.79 7.38
N VAL A 66 1.06 6.45 7.57
CA VAL A 66 1.63 5.18 7.11
C VAL A 66 1.31 4.10 8.14
N SER A 67 0.81 2.95 7.68
CA SER A 67 0.61 1.77 8.52
C SER A 67 1.36 0.59 7.92
N GLN A 68 2.02 -0.17 8.79
CA GLN A 68 2.58 -1.46 8.40
C GLN A 68 1.44 -2.49 8.33
N LEU A 69 1.54 -3.42 7.38
CA LEU A 69 0.60 -4.53 7.24
C LEU A 69 1.05 -5.72 8.11
N SER A 70 0.11 -6.60 8.46
CA SER A 70 0.46 -7.91 9.03
C SER A 70 1.35 -8.69 8.05
N ARG A 71 2.30 -9.46 8.60
CA ARG A 71 3.14 -10.40 7.82
C ARG A 71 2.33 -11.54 7.21
N ASP A 72 1.07 -11.72 7.60
CA ASP A 72 0.19 -12.75 7.03
C ASP A 72 -0.08 -12.56 5.53
N VAL A 73 0.10 -11.34 5.01
CA VAL A 73 0.08 -11.06 3.57
C VAL A 73 1.08 -11.94 2.80
N GLU A 74 2.24 -12.22 3.40
CA GLU A 74 3.33 -12.98 2.75
C GLU A 74 3.04 -14.48 2.67
N LYS A 75 2.10 -14.98 3.47
CA LYS A 75 1.70 -16.40 3.50
C LYS A 75 0.70 -16.75 2.40
N ARG A 76 0.07 -15.75 1.76
CA ARG A 76 -0.92 -15.96 0.69
C ARG A 76 -0.23 -16.06 -0.67
N ASP A 77 -0.76 -16.91 -1.55
CA ASP A 77 -0.17 -17.11 -2.89
C ASP A 77 -0.10 -15.83 -3.73
N ALA A 78 -1.18 -15.04 -3.72
CA ALA A 78 -1.25 -13.82 -4.51
C ALA A 78 -0.47 -12.64 -3.89
N LYS A 79 -0.03 -12.73 -2.62
CA LYS A 79 0.68 -11.69 -1.82
C LYS A 79 0.18 -10.24 -1.95
N LYS A 80 -1.04 -10.05 -2.47
CA LYS A 80 -1.68 -8.74 -2.68
C LYS A 80 -2.30 -8.25 -1.37
N PRO A 81 -1.92 -7.06 -0.88
CA PRO A 81 -2.55 -6.42 0.26
C PRO A 81 -4.07 -6.29 0.10
N MET A 82 -4.78 -6.49 1.20
CA MET A 82 -6.22 -6.32 1.35
C MET A 82 -6.53 -5.63 2.67
N LEU A 83 -7.74 -5.09 2.81
CA LEU A 83 -8.16 -4.38 4.03
C LEU A 83 -8.01 -5.26 5.28
N SER A 84 -8.25 -6.57 5.14
CA SER A 84 -8.04 -7.53 6.22
C SER A 84 -6.59 -7.68 6.67
N ASP A 85 -5.59 -7.18 5.93
CA ASP A 85 -4.20 -7.20 6.41
C ASP A 85 -3.91 -6.06 7.42
N LEU A 86 -4.85 -5.12 7.57
CA LEU A 86 -4.88 -4.16 8.66
C LEU A 86 -5.52 -4.75 9.93
N ARG A 87 -5.77 -6.08 10.01
CA ARG A 87 -6.64 -6.73 11.02
C ARG A 87 -6.31 -6.43 12.47
N ASP A 88 -5.03 -6.27 12.81
CA ASP A 88 -4.61 -5.86 14.17
C ASP A 88 -5.12 -4.46 14.55
N SER A 89 -5.85 -3.84 13.64
CA SER A 89 -6.35 -2.48 13.70
C SER A 89 -7.66 -2.33 12.91
N GLY A 90 -8.59 -3.29 13.01
CA GLY A 90 -9.90 -3.23 12.31
C GLY A 90 -10.69 -1.92 12.55
N SER A 91 -10.35 -1.16 13.59
CA SER A 91 -10.80 0.23 13.80
C SER A 91 -10.30 1.22 12.75
N ILE A 92 -9.08 1.08 12.24
CA ILE A 92 -8.52 1.97 11.21
C ILE A 92 -9.35 1.89 9.95
N GLU A 93 -9.74 0.68 9.52
CA GLU A 93 -10.59 0.51 8.35
C GLU A 93 -11.89 1.29 8.52
N GLN A 94 -12.50 1.30 9.71
CA GLN A 94 -13.75 2.02 9.97
C GLN A 94 -13.54 3.54 10.02
N ASP A 95 -12.47 3.99 10.68
CA ASP A 95 -12.20 5.40 10.98
C ASP A 95 -11.66 6.19 9.78
N ALA A 96 -10.84 5.54 8.95
CA ALA A 96 -10.21 6.17 7.79
C ALA A 96 -11.25 6.50 6.71
N ASP A 97 -11.12 7.68 6.09
CA ASP A 97 -11.97 8.01 4.93
C ASP A 97 -11.45 7.37 3.64
N VAL A 98 -10.13 7.24 3.52
CA VAL A 98 -9.45 6.63 2.37
C VAL A 98 -8.40 5.64 2.88
N VAL A 99 -8.33 4.46 2.27
CA VAL A 99 -7.28 3.46 2.50
C VAL A 99 -6.63 3.14 1.17
N MET A 100 -5.31 3.35 1.10
CA MET A 100 -4.49 3.04 -0.06
C MET A 100 -3.49 1.95 0.31
N LEU A 101 -3.44 0.89 -0.50
CA LEU A 101 -2.54 -0.23 -0.32
C LEU A 101 -1.54 -0.26 -1.48
N LEU A 102 -0.25 -0.28 -1.17
CA LEU A 102 0.80 -0.31 -2.17
C LEU A 102 1.22 -1.77 -2.42
N TYR A 103 1.28 -2.16 -3.69
CA TYR A 103 1.74 -3.47 -4.11
C TYR A 103 2.76 -3.33 -5.23
N ARG A 104 3.95 -3.91 -5.04
CA ARG A 104 5.02 -3.91 -6.04
C ARG A 104 5.23 -5.33 -6.57
N GLU A 105 4.71 -5.62 -7.75
CA GLU A 105 4.70 -6.96 -8.33
C GLU A 105 6.11 -7.54 -8.49
N ASP A 106 7.08 -6.73 -8.93
CA ASP A 106 8.43 -7.20 -9.21
C ASP A 106 9.13 -7.80 -7.98
N TYR A 107 8.87 -7.25 -6.78
CA TYR A 107 9.41 -7.70 -5.51
C TYR A 107 9.01 -9.14 -5.18
N TYR A 108 7.74 -9.47 -5.43
CA TYR A 108 7.19 -10.79 -5.19
C TYR A 108 7.51 -11.75 -6.33
N SER A 109 7.51 -11.25 -7.57
CA SER A 109 7.91 -12.04 -8.74
C SER A 109 9.38 -12.44 -8.68
N ASP A 110 10.29 -11.60 -8.22
CA ASP A 110 11.72 -11.93 -8.11
C ASP A 110 11.97 -13.00 -7.04
N GLN A 111 11.22 -12.97 -5.94
CA GLN A 111 11.21 -14.06 -4.96
C GLN A 111 10.71 -15.35 -5.60
N LYS A 112 9.57 -15.29 -6.31
CA LYS A 112 8.98 -16.45 -6.98
C LYS A 112 9.85 -16.99 -8.11
N LYS A 113 10.56 -16.15 -8.87
CA LYS A 113 11.55 -16.54 -9.89
C LYS A 113 12.73 -17.27 -9.27
N LYS A 114 13.23 -16.81 -8.11
CA LYS A 114 14.27 -17.53 -7.36
C LYS A 114 13.76 -18.89 -6.87
N GLU A 115 12.51 -18.97 -6.43
CA GLU A 115 11.87 -20.24 -6.05
C GLU A 115 11.68 -21.18 -7.24
N ILE A 116 11.19 -20.68 -8.38
CA ILE A 116 10.96 -21.43 -9.63
C ILE A 116 12.28 -21.89 -10.24
N GLY A 117 13.30 -21.02 -10.29
CA GLY A 117 14.64 -21.37 -10.80
C GLY A 117 15.31 -22.49 -10.01
N ASN A 118 14.90 -22.69 -8.76
CA ASN A 118 15.36 -23.80 -7.91
C ASN A 118 14.52 -25.09 -8.09
N LYS A 119 13.38 -25.04 -8.79
CA LYS A 119 12.53 -26.21 -9.07
C LYS A 119 12.96 -26.89 -10.37
N LYS A 120 12.89 -28.22 -10.40
CA LYS A 120 13.09 -28.98 -11.66
C LYS A 120 11.89 -28.78 -12.59
N PRO A 121 12.05 -28.94 -13.92
CA PRO A 121 10.95 -28.76 -14.88
C PRO A 121 9.71 -29.62 -14.58
N SER A 122 9.89 -30.79 -13.98
CA SER A 122 8.81 -31.70 -13.55
C SER A 122 8.01 -31.20 -12.34
N GLN A 123 8.49 -30.16 -11.64
CA GLN A 123 7.89 -29.59 -10.43
C GLN A 123 7.19 -28.23 -10.70
N LEU A 124 7.15 -27.79 -11.96
CA LEU A 124 6.50 -26.56 -12.39
C LEU A 124 4.98 -26.72 -12.43
N SER A 125 4.29 -25.94 -11.61
CA SER A 125 2.83 -25.84 -11.66
C SER A 125 2.36 -25.11 -12.91
N SER A 126 1.07 -25.22 -13.24
CA SER A 126 0.46 -24.52 -14.38
C SER A 126 0.60 -22.99 -14.27
N SER A 127 0.55 -22.44 -13.04
CA SER A 127 0.75 -21.01 -12.78
C SER A 127 2.21 -20.58 -12.96
N ASP A 128 3.19 -21.44 -12.62
CA ASP A 128 4.61 -21.15 -12.85
C ASP A 128 4.93 -21.04 -14.36
N ARG A 129 4.29 -21.89 -15.19
CA ARG A 129 4.47 -21.84 -16.65
C ARG A 129 3.85 -20.60 -17.27
N PHE A 130 2.67 -20.19 -16.79
CA PHE A 130 2.00 -18.97 -17.24
C PHE A 130 2.86 -17.71 -16.99
N GLU A 131 3.52 -17.65 -15.83
CA GLU A 131 4.38 -16.55 -15.44
C GLU A 131 5.68 -16.48 -16.27
N LEU A 132 6.22 -17.62 -16.72
CA LEU A 132 7.33 -17.66 -17.68
C LEU A 132 6.93 -17.11 -19.05
N VAL A 133 5.73 -17.48 -19.54
CA VAL A 133 5.21 -17.02 -20.85
C VAL A 133 4.93 -15.52 -20.83
N ARG A 134 4.32 -15.02 -19.75
CA ARG A 134 4.09 -13.58 -19.55
C ARG A 134 5.40 -12.78 -19.57
N GLN A 135 6.46 -13.27 -18.93
CA GLN A 135 7.78 -12.62 -18.96
C GLN A 135 8.42 -12.56 -20.35
N GLN A 136 8.21 -13.58 -21.18
CA GLN A 136 8.69 -13.56 -22.56
C GLN A 136 7.95 -12.47 -23.35
N LYS A 137 6.63 -12.39 -23.22
CA LYS A 137 5.83 -11.33 -23.85
C LYS A 137 6.18 -9.93 -23.35
N GLU A 138 6.42 -9.75 -22.04
CA GLU A 138 6.84 -8.46 -21.46
C GLU A 138 8.22 -8.01 -21.96
N LYS A 139 9.14 -8.95 -22.22
CA LYS A 139 10.44 -8.65 -22.84
C LYS A 139 10.33 -8.35 -24.34
N GLU A 140 9.40 -8.99 -25.03
CA GLU A 140 9.16 -8.81 -26.47
C GLU A 140 8.37 -7.54 -26.79
N ALA A 141 7.51 -7.07 -25.89
CA ALA A 141 6.62 -5.92 -26.08
C ALA A 141 7.31 -4.54 -26.07
N GLY A 142 8.64 -4.47 -25.90
CA GLY A 142 9.45 -3.30 -26.27
C GLY A 142 9.28 -2.01 -25.45
N ASP A 143 8.29 -1.90 -24.56
CA ASP A 143 8.11 -0.75 -23.65
C ASP A 143 8.49 -1.15 -22.23
N THR A 144 9.77 -1.48 -22.06
CA THR A 144 10.38 -1.76 -20.78
C THR A 144 10.34 -0.47 -19.96
N LEU A 145 9.74 -0.54 -18.77
CA LEU A 145 9.93 0.43 -17.69
C LEU A 145 11.35 1.01 -17.76
N PRO A 146 11.55 2.33 -17.67
CA PRO A 146 12.88 2.94 -17.77
C PRO A 146 13.83 2.27 -16.76
N GLY A 147 14.72 1.42 -17.27
CA GLY A 147 15.70 0.62 -16.52
C GLY A 147 15.26 0.13 -15.13
N ASN A 148 15.71 0.84 -14.11
CA ASN A 148 15.53 0.58 -12.67
C ASN A 148 14.09 0.78 -12.14
N ALA A 149 13.13 1.07 -13.00
CA ALA A 149 11.74 1.28 -12.63
C ALA A 149 10.97 -0.03 -12.44
N SER A 150 10.17 -0.08 -11.38
CA SER A 150 9.22 -1.15 -11.05
C SER A 150 7.80 -0.68 -11.29
N TYR A 151 6.93 -1.61 -11.67
CA TYR A 151 5.49 -1.39 -11.60
C TYR A 151 4.99 -1.45 -10.15
N VAL A 152 4.28 -0.41 -9.72
CA VAL A 152 3.57 -0.37 -8.44
C VAL A 152 2.09 -0.12 -8.68
N GLU A 153 1.26 -0.97 -8.08
CA GLU A 153 -0.18 -0.77 -8.02
C GLU A 153 -0.51 -0.10 -6.67
N VAL A 154 -1.15 1.07 -6.72
CA VAL A 154 -1.80 1.67 -5.56
C VAL A 154 -3.27 1.31 -5.60
N ASN A 155 -3.68 0.38 -4.76
CA ASN A 155 -5.07 -0.01 -4.62
C ASN A 155 -5.77 0.92 -3.62
N VAL A 156 -6.65 1.81 -4.11
CA VAL A 156 -7.59 2.58 -3.30
C VAL A 156 -8.68 1.62 -2.83
N ALA A 157 -8.37 0.85 -1.79
CA ALA A 157 -9.22 -0.22 -1.27
C ALA A 157 -10.46 0.32 -0.53
N LYS A 158 -10.39 1.54 0.00
CA LYS A 158 -11.53 2.25 0.59
C LYS A 158 -11.52 3.71 0.15
N ASN A 159 -12.69 4.21 -0.23
CA ASN A 159 -12.93 5.63 -0.43
C ASN A 159 -14.36 5.96 0.02
N ARG A 160 -14.51 6.70 1.12
CA ARG A 160 -15.82 6.94 1.76
C ARG A 160 -16.81 7.69 0.86
N ASN A 161 -16.31 8.58 0.00
CA ASN A 161 -17.11 9.51 -0.80
C ASN A 161 -16.82 9.39 -2.31
N GLY A 162 -16.24 8.29 -2.77
CA GLY A 162 -15.86 8.15 -4.17
C GLY A 162 -15.54 6.72 -4.56
N ALA A 163 -15.10 6.54 -5.80
CA ALA A 163 -14.75 5.23 -6.33
C ALA A 163 -13.50 4.66 -5.63
N THR A 164 -13.51 3.33 -5.47
CA THR A 164 -12.32 2.52 -5.24
C THR A 164 -11.73 2.13 -6.59
N GLY A 165 -10.48 1.66 -6.57
CA GLY A 165 -9.83 1.22 -7.80
C GLY A 165 -8.32 1.18 -7.67
N LYS A 166 -7.69 0.71 -8.74
CA LYS A 166 -6.24 0.58 -8.84
C LYS A 166 -5.67 1.74 -9.62
N VAL A 167 -4.60 2.31 -9.10
CA VAL A 167 -3.85 3.39 -9.75
C VAL A 167 -2.44 2.86 -10.06
N PRO A 168 -2.09 2.72 -11.35
CA PRO A 168 -0.76 2.29 -11.74
C PRO A 168 0.26 3.42 -11.54
N LEU A 169 1.43 3.09 -10.99
CA LEU A 169 2.58 3.97 -10.84
C LEU A 169 3.87 3.26 -11.26
N PHE A 170 4.86 4.05 -11.65
CA PHE A 170 6.25 3.59 -11.77
C PHE A 170 7.02 3.94 -10.51
N PHE A 171 7.92 3.06 -10.08
CA PHE A 171 8.79 3.26 -8.94
C PHE A 171 10.26 3.06 -9.32
N TYR A 172 11.03 4.14 -9.34
CA TYR A 172 12.44 4.13 -9.68
C TYR A 172 13.27 3.78 -8.44
N LYS A 173 13.86 2.57 -8.41
CA LYS A 173 14.55 2.03 -7.23
C LYS A 173 15.73 2.89 -6.78
N ASP A 174 16.51 3.42 -7.71
CA ASP A 174 17.74 4.17 -7.38
C ASP A 174 17.44 5.52 -6.72
N PHE A 175 16.23 6.05 -6.90
CA PHE A 175 15.81 7.34 -6.38
C PHE A 175 14.73 7.25 -5.30
N GLY A 176 14.13 6.08 -5.10
CA GLY A 176 12.95 5.93 -4.24
C GLY A 176 11.76 6.77 -4.69
N ARG A 177 11.62 7.01 -6.00
CA ARG A 177 10.66 7.98 -6.58
C ARG A 177 9.52 7.28 -7.28
N PHE A 178 8.31 7.78 -7.09
CA PHE A 178 7.14 7.41 -7.87
C PHE A 178 6.92 8.38 -9.04
N ASP A 179 6.46 7.86 -10.17
CA ASP A 179 6.05 8.67 -11.31
C ASP A 179 4.80 8.10 -12.00
N SER A 180 4.08 8.96 -12.71
CA SER A 180 2.88 8.57 -13.43
C SER A 180 3.24 7.90 -14.76
N PRO A 181 2.64 6.75 -15.09
CA PRO A 181 2.75 6.18 -16.42
C PRO A 181 2.11 7.10 -17.46
N SER A 182 2.56 6.96 -18.71
CA SER A 182 1.90 7.65 -19.83
C SER A 182 0.49 7.10 -20.03
N LYS A 183 -0.42 7.93 -20.58
CA LYS A 183 -1.80 7.49 -20.85
C LYS A 183 -1.83 6.26 -21.79
N ALA A 184 -1.01 6.27 -22.84
CA ALA A 184 -0.90 5.15 -23.77
C ALA A 184 -0.48 3.85 -23.06
N TRP A 185 0.42 3.94 -22.09
CA TRP A 185 0.83 2.80 -21.29
C TRP A 185 -0.31 2.28 -20.41
N VAL A 186 -1.07 3.18 -19.77
CA VAL A 186 -2.23 2.79 -18.94
C VAL A 186 -3.30 2.10 -19.78
N ASP A 187 -3.59 2.62 -20.96
CA ASP A 187 -4.61 2.06 -21.87
C ASP A 187 -4.18 0.66 -22.37
N ALA A 188 -2.91 0.49 -22.76
CA ALA A 188 -2.37 -0.81 -23.18
C ALA A 188 -2.42 -1.86 -22.06
N MET A 189 -2.15 -1.48 -20.82
CA MET A 189 -2.18 -2.42 -19.69
C MET A 189 -3.61 -2.84 -19.31
N ARG A 190 -4.59 -1.95 -19.48
CA ARG A 190 -6.00 -2.30 -19.29
C ARG A 190 -6.47 -3.37 -20.27
N GLU A 191 -6.09 -3.25 -21.55
CA GLU A 191 -6.41 -4.27 -22.56
C GLU A 191 -5.83 -5.65 -22.21
N VAL A 192 -4.61 -5.67 -21.67
CA VAL A 192 -3.97 -6.91 -21.20
C VAL A 192 -4.73 -7.51 -20.01
N GLU A 193 -5.12 -6.70 -19.02
CA GLU A 193 -5.89 -7.19 -17.86
C GLU A 193 -7.27 -7.71 -18.25
N ASP A 194 -7.99 -7.00 -19.13
CA ASP A 194 -9.31 -7.40 -19.60
C ASP A 194 -9.25 -8.71 -20.40
N SER A 195 -8.21 -8.89 -21.21
CA SER A 195 -8.00 -10.16 -21.94
C SER A 195 -7.72 -11.34 -21.01
N ALA A 196 -6.98 -11.12 -19.92
CA ALA A 196 -6.67 -12.15 -18.94
C ALA A 196 -7.84 -12.50 -18.00
N ALA A 197 -8.83 -11.62 -17.88
CA ALA A 197 -10.04 -11.86 -17.09
C ALA A 197 -11.15 -12.57 -17.88
N ALA A 198 -11.02 -12.64 -19.22
CA ALA A 198 -11.97 -13.29 -20.12
C ALA A 198 -11.69 -14.78 -20.36
N ASP A 199 -10.51 -15.27 -19.98
CA ASP A 199 -10.06 -16.66 -20.04
C ASP A 199 -10.17 -17.38 -18.67
#